data_AF-A0A0R3WH91-F1
#
_entry.id   AF-A0A0R3WH91-F1
#
_cell.length_a   1.000
_cell.length_b   1.000
_cell.length_c   1.000
_cell.angle_alpha   90.00
_cell.angle_beta   90.00
_cell.angle_gamma   90.00
#
_symmetry.space_group_name_H-M   'P 1'
#
loop_
_entity.id
_entity.type
_entity.pdbx_description
1 polymer ?
#
loop_
_entity_poly.entity_id
_entity_poly.type
_entity_poly.pdbx_seq_one_letter_code
_entity_poly.pdbx_strand_id
1 'polypeptide(L)' 'LGSKEWLTGDKINYPDFGLCELLNQLTKFDPTCLKSYPKLQAYLTRFENLPALKDYMASKEFNTIACHGASAHWRGDT' A
#
# COMPACT_ATOMS: atom_id res chain seq x y z
N LEU A 1 -8.51 -3.27 11.88
CA LEU A 1 -7.63 -4.44 12.15
C LEU A 1 -8.00 -5.17 13.43
N GLY A 2 -8.08 -4.51 14.60
CA GLY A 2 -8.46 -5.22 15.82
C GLY A 2 -7.50 -6.37 16.11
N SER A 3 -8.05 -7.60 16.21
CA SER A 3 -7.32 -8.87 16.29
C SER A 3 -7.25 -9.63 14.97
N LYS A 4 -7.88 -9.11 13.91
CA LYS A 4 -7.90 -9.74 12.58
C LYS A 4 -6.64 -9.42 11.80
N GLU A 5 -6.20 -10.40 11.01
CA GLU A 5 -5.04 -10.25 10.13
C GLU A 5 -5.37 -9.28 9.00
N TRP A 6 -6.49 -9.51 8.32
CA TRP A 6 -7.00 -8.73 7.20
C TRP A 6 -8.22 -7.90 7.61
N LEU A 7 -8.58 -6.87 6.85
CA LEU A 7 -9.86 -6.17 7.01
C LEU A 7 -11.03 -7.14 6.90
N THR A 8 -10.89 -8.15 6.06
CA THR A 8 -11.92 -9.16 5.79
C THR A 8 -11.83 -10.40 6.69
N GLY A 9 -10.96 -10.38 7.71
CA GLY A 9 -10.82 -11.44 8.70
C GLY A 9 -9.49 -12.15 8.61
N ASP A 10 -9.51 -13.47 8.44
CA ASP A 10 -8.30 -14.31 8.51
C ASP A 10 -7.73 -14.63 7.12
N LYS A 11 -8.45 -14.29 6.05
CA LYS A 11 -8.02 -14.43 4.66
C LYS A 11 -8.08 -13.08 3.97
N ILE A 12 -7.14 -12.82 3.07
CA ILE A 12 -7.14 -11.62 2.25
C ILE A 12 -8.28 -11.65 1.23
N ASN A 13 -8.86 -10.49 0.93
CA ASN A 13 -9.88 -10.31 -0.10
C ASN A 13 -9.78 -8.91 -0.76
N TYR A 14 -10.60 -8.62 -1.76
CA TYR A 14 -10.54 -7.39 -2.56
C TYR A 14 -10.55 -6.07 -1.75
N PRO A 15 -11.25 -5.92 -0.59
CA PRO A 15 -11.20 -4.67 0.18
C PRO A 15 -9.83 -4.39 0.77
N ASP A 16 -9.04 -5.45 1.03
CA ASP A 16 -7.70 -5.32 1.57
C ASP A 16 -6.76 -4.62 0.57
N PHE A 17 -6.96 -4.86 -0.74
CA PHE A 17 -6.22 -4.20 -1.81
C PHE A 17 -6.50 -2.70 -1.85
N GLY A 18 -7.76 -2.29 -1.72
CA GLY A 18 -8.14 -0.86 -1.71
C GLY A 18 -7.55 -0.12 -0.51
N LEU A 19 -7.53 -0.73 0.68
CA LEU A 19 -6.86 -0.12 1.83
C LEU A 19 -5.35 -0.04 1.62
N CYS A 20 -4.71 -1.10 1.14
CA CYS A 20 -3.26 -1.09 0.93
C CYS A 20 -2.82 -0.11 -0.14
N GLU A 21 -3.61 0.06 -1.20
CA GLU A 21 -3.38 1.09 -2.21
C GLU A 21 -3.40 2.49 -1.59
N LEU A 22 -4.42 2.79 -0.79
CA LEU A 22 -4.50 4.07 -0.06
C LEU A 22 -3.30 4.27 0.88
N LEU A 23 -2.95 3.25 1.67
CA LEU A 23 -1.82 3.32 2.60
C LEU A 23 -0.49 3.52 1.88
N ASN A 24 -0.27 2.86 0.74
CA ASN A 24 0.91 3.05 -0.11
C ASN A 24 1.01 4.48 -0.65
N GLN A 25 -0.12 5.08 -1.07
CA GLN A 25 -0.12 6.48 -1.51
C GLN A 25 0.19 7.42 -0.35
N LEU A 26 -0.38 7.18 0.83
CA LEU A 26 -0.12 7.99 2.02
C LEU A 26 1.34 7.91 2.48
N THR A 27 1.97 6.72 2.47
CA THR A 27 3.38 6.57 2.84
C THR A 27 4.33 7.17 1.81
N LYS A 28 3.96 7.18 0.52
CA LYS A 28 4.69 7.95 -0.50
C LYS A 28 4.55 9.46 -0.30
N PHE A 29 3.37 9.94 0.08
CA PHE A 29 3.12 11.36 0.31
C PHE A 29 3.82 11.88 1.56
N ASP A 30 3.74 11.13 2.66
CA ASP A 30 4.44 11.39 3.92
C ASP A 30 4.98 10.06 4.49
N PRO A 31 6.30 9.81 4.39
CA PRO A 31 6.93 8.58 4.89
C PRO A 31 6.76 8.36 6.40
N THR A 32 6.31 9.38 7.14
CA THR A 32 6.15 9.34 8.59
C THR A 32 4.71 9.09 9.04
N CYS A 33 3.73 9.17 8.13
CA CYS A 33 2.31 9.17 8.49
C CYS A 33 1.85 7.91 9.24
N LEU A 34 2.52 6.76 9.04
CA LEU A 34 2.21 5.51 9.72
C LEU A 34 3.05 5.23 10.96
N LYS A 35 4.03 6.08 11.33
CA LYS A 35 4.92 5.83 12.48
C LYS A 35 4.16 5.65 13.79
N SER A 36 3.07 6.40 13.99
CA SER A 36 2.22 6.32 15.19
C SER A 36 1.22 5.16 15.13
N TYR A 37 1.18 4.39 14.04
CA TYR A 37 0.17 3.36 13.76
C TYR A 37 0.82 2.01 13.39
N PRO A 38 1.51 1.35 14.34
CA PRO A 38 2.30 0.13 14.06
C PRO A 38 1.46 -1.01 13.48
N LYS A 39 0.17 -1.09 13.80
CA LYS A 39 -0.74 -2.09 13.20
C LYS A 39 -0.97 -1.84 11.71
N LEU A 40 -1.10 -0.58 11.28
CA LEU A 40 -1.26 -0.24 9.87
C LEU A 40 0.05 -0.46 9.12
N GLN A 41 1.19 -0.13 9.75
CA GLN A 41 2.51 -0.42 9.17
C GLN A 41 2.70 -1.93 8.94
N ALA A 42 2.44 -2.75 9.96
CA ALA A 42 2.54 -4.21 9.84
C ALA A 42 1.56 -4.79 8.80
N TYR A 43 0.36 -4.20 8.69
CA TYR A 43 -0.61 -4.57 7.68
C TYR A 43 -0.12 -4.29 6.25
N LEU A 44 0.40 -3.09 6.00
CA LEU A 44 0.96 -2.72 4.71
C LEU A 44 2.17 -3.59 4.36
N THR A 45 3.11 -3.77 5.30
CA THR A 45 4.28 -4.62 5.09
C THR A 45 3.91 -6.07 4.77
N ARG A 46 2.88 -6.63 5.42
CA ARG A 46 2.43 -7.98 5.10
C ARG A 46 1.85 -8.07 3.69
N PHE A 47 1.07 -7.08 3.27
CA PHE A 47 0.49 -7.01 1.94
C PHE A 47 1.58 -6.93 0.87
N GLU A 48 2.54 -6.01 1.00
CA GLU A 48 3.66 -5.84 0.06
C GLU A 48 4.55 -7.08 -0.07
N ASN A 49 4.55 -7.97 0.94
CA ASN A 49 5.32 -9.22 0.92
C ASN A 49 4.54 -10.43 0.37
N LEU A 50 3.29 -10.26 -0.10
CA LEU A 50 2.60 -11.33 -0.83
C LEU A 50 3.42 -11.72 -2.07
N PRO A 51 3.73 -13.01 -2.30
CA PRO A 51 4.72 -13.42 -3.31
C PRO A 51 4.49 -12.80 -4.69
N ALA A 52 3.29 -12.95 -5.24
CA ALA A 52 2.96 -12.41 -6.56
C ALA A 52 2.97 -10.87 -6.61
N LEU A 53 2.60 -10.22 -5.50
CA LEU A 53 2.63 -8.75 -5.43
C LEU A 53 4.05 -8.23 -5.32
N LYS A 54 4.89 -8.88 -4.52
CA LYS A 54 6.30 -8.53 -4.35
C LYS A 54 7.06 -8.58 -5.68
N ASP A 55 6.82 -9.63 -6.47
CA ASP A 55 7.38 -9.77 -7.82
C ASP A 55 6.86 -8.66 -8.75
N TYR A 56 5.56 -8.35 -8.69
CA TYR A 56 4.98 -7.25 -9.47
C TYR A 56 5.55 -5.88 -9.08
N MET A 57 5.71 -5.59 -7.79
CA MET A 57 6.27 -4.33 -7.31
C MET A 57 7.75 -4.14 -7.70
N ALA A 58 8.49 -5.24 -7.91
CA ALA A 58 9.84 -5.22 -8.45
C ALA A 58 9.90 -5.00 -9.98
N SER A 59 8.77 -5.08 -10.69
CA SER A 59 8.73 -4.93 -12.14
C SER A 59 8.93 -3.48 -12.59
N LYS A 60 9.36 -3.29 -13.85
CA LYS A 60 9.45 -1.97 -14.48
C LYS A 60 8.09 -1.30 -14.58
N GLU A 61 7.04 -2.06 -14.86
CA GLU A 61 5.68 -1.56 -15.02
C GLU A 61 5.23 -0.81 -13.77
N PHE A 62 5.32 -1.46 -12.60
CA PHE A 62 4.96 -0.86 -11.32
C PHE A 62 5.71 0.45 -11.03
N ASN A 63 7.01 0.48 -11.32
CA ASN A 63 7.87 1.63 -11.03
C ASN A 63 7.71 2.81 -12.01
N THR A 64 6.95 2.65 -13.10
CA THR A 64 6.71 3.71 -14.09
C THR A 64 5.37 4.40 -13.93
N ILE A 65 4.49 3.89 -13.05
CA ILE A 65 3.13 4.39 -12.88
C ILE A 65 3.10 5.37 -11.70
N ALA A 66 2.69 6.61 -11.98
CA ALA A 66 2.43 7.62 -10.97
C ALA A 66 1.13 7.32 -10.19
N CYS A 67 1.06 7.73 -8.93
CA CYS A 67 -0.15 7.59 -8.11
C CYS A 67 -1.32 8.43 -8.65
N HIS A 68 -1.04 9.58 -9.27
CA HIS A 68 -2.05 10.48 -9.81
C HIS A 68 -1.73 10.94 -11.24
N GLY A 69 -2.76 11.45 -11.93
CA GLY A 69 -2.68 11.95 -13.30
C GLY A 69 -1.75 13.15 -13.47
N ALA A 70 -1.41 13.46 -14.72
CA ALA A 70 -0.41 14.49 -15.08
C ALA A 70 -0.75 15.91 -14.60
N SER A 71 -2.03 16.21 -14.37
CA SER A 71 -2.49 17.53 -13.91
C SER A 71 -2.48 17.70 -12.39
N ALA A 72 -2.18 16.65 -11.62
CA ALA A 72 -2.17 16.73 -10.16
C ALA A 72 -0.93 17.47 -9.66
N HIS A 73 -1.09 18.27 -8.60
CA HIS A 73 0.02 18.97 -7.97
C HIS A 73 1.05 18.00 -7.36
N TRP A 74 0.57 16.90 -6.77
CA TRP A 74 1.39 15.79 -6.34
C TRP A 74 1.01 14.56 -7.15
N ARG A 75 2.01 13.87 -7.71
CA ARG A 75 1.82 12.70 -8.58
C ARG A 75 2.40 11.41 -8.00
N GLY A 76 3.30 11.51 -7.02
CA GLY A 76 3.98 10.35 -6.43
C GLY A 76 5.03 9.70 -7.33
N ASP A 77 5.56 10.46 -8.30
CA ASP A 77 6.67 10.09 -9.21
C ASP A 77 8.04 10.65 -8.79
N THR A 78 8.09 11.49 -7.74
CA THR A 78 9.29 12.07 -7.13
C THR A 78 9.76 11.32 -5.90
#